data_AF-A0A7X7UN27-F1
#
_entry.id   AF-A0A7X7UN27-F1
#
_cell.length_a   1.000
_cell.length_b   1.000
_cell.length_c   1.000
_cell.angle_alpha   90.00
_cell.angle_beta   90.00
_cell.angle_gamma   90.00
#
_symmetry.space_group_name_H-M   'P 1'
#
loop_
_entity.id
_entity.type
_entity.pdbx_description
1 polymer ?
#
loop_
_entity_poly.entity_id
_entity_poly.type
_entity_poly.pdbx_seq_one_letter_code
_entity_poly.pdbx_strand_id
1 'polypeptide(L)'
;MSANFQLEGADSLVAIFREYPEKGYRRPIVAAFRKAAEPVKRAMIRNLPGNLWGLRKAVKIKPGRGLSLAVGIFARQGVYRNSRGVDFDPYNIAYWHNYGTMANRDPEHNFSKPRSRKTANRRGGIKPLRFVEKGWEESKNEAQNAFEKKAQEELEKFLKEYAK
;
A
#
# COMPACT_ATOMS: atom_id res chain seq x y z
N MET A 1 4.72 5.20 -5.01
CA MET A 1 4.61 4.83 -3.59
C MET A 1 3.39 3.95 -3.42
N SER A 2 3.48 2.77 -4.01
CA SER A 2 2.58 1.66 -3.74
C SER A 2 3.44 0.66 -3.02
N ALA A 3 3.01 0.26 -1.84
CA ALA A 3 3.73 -0.71 -1.05
C ALA A 3 3.24 -2.08 -1.51
N ASN A 4 4.08 -2.80 -2.27
CA ASN A 4 3.81 -4.17 -2.71
C ASN A 4 4.48 -5.08 -1.68
N PHE A 5 3.70 -5.68 -0.80
CA PHE A 5 4.23 -6.53 0.27
C PHE A 5 3.67 -7.95 0.12
N GLN A 6 4.56 -8.93 0.23
CA GLN A 6 4.22 -10.33 0.45
C GLN A 6 4.26 -10.57 1.97
N LEU A 7 3.20 -11.13 2.53
CA LEU A 7 3.14 -11.52 3.94
C LEU A 7 3.79 -12.91 4.07
N GLU A 8 4.81 -13.09 4.91
CA GLU A 8 5.59 -14.34 5.00
C GLU A 8 4.73 -15.58 5.37
N GLY A 9 3.70 -15.43 6.20
CA GLY A 9 2.74 -16.52 6.49
C GLY A 9 1.77 -16.82 5.34
N ALA A 10 1.67 -15.94 4.35
CA ALA A 10 0.80 -16.13 3.19
C ALA A 10 1.42 -17.08 2.16
N ASP A 11 2.74 -17.23 2.08
CA ASP A 11 3.36 -18.09 1.06
C ASP A 11 3.03 -19.57 1.30
N SER A 12 2.99 -20.03 2.57
CA SER A 12 2.55 -21.38 2.93
C SER A 12 1.06 -21.61 2.65
N LEU A 13 0.19 -20.65 3.00
CA LEU A 13 -1.25 -20.77 2.74
C LEU A 13 -1.57 -20.65 1.24
N VAL A 14 -0.86 -19.79 0.51
CA VAL A 14 -0.96 -19.67 -0.95
C VAL A 14 -0.45 -20.94 -1.62
N ALA A 15 0.60 -21.58 -1.11
CA ALA A 15 1.06 -22.89 -1.57
C ALA A 15 -0.01 -23.96 -1.36
N ILE A 16 -0.59 -24.05 -0.16
CA ILE A 16 -1.71 -24.95 0.13
C ILE A 16 -2.84 -24.71 -0.87
N PHE A 17 -3.28 -23.47 -1.05
CA PHE A 17 -4.34 -23.16 -2.03
C PHE A 17 -3.94 -23.37 -3.51
N ARG A 18 -2.64 -23.38 -3.85
CA ARG A 18 -2.15 -23.70 -5.21
C ARG A 18 -2.18 -25.19 -5.50
N GLU A 19 -2.07 -26.03 -4.48
CA GLU A 19 -2.11 -27.50 -4.61
C GLU A 19 -3.55 -28.04 -4.78
N TYR A 20 -4.58 -27.25 -4.47
CA TYR A 20 -6.00 -27.61 -4.65
C TYR A 20 -6.54 -27.20 -6.04
N PRO A 21 -7.60 -27.85 -6.59
CA PRO A 21 -7.93 -27.85 -8.03
C PRO A 21 -8.40 -26.52 -8.63
N GLU A 22 -8.00 -26.28 -9.90
CA GLU A 22 -7.80 -25.00 -10.61
C GLU A 22 -8.91 -23.90 -10.55
N LYS A 23 -10.11 -24.23 -10.10
CA LYS A 23 -11.30 -23.38 -10.27
C LYS A 23 -11.85 -22.76 -8.99
N GLY A 24 -11.42 -23.19 -7.79
CA GLY A 24 -12.06 -22.82 -6.52
C GLY A 24 -11.34 -21.77 -5.64
N TYR A 25 -10.02 -21.70 -5.70
CA TYR A 25 -9.21 -21.12 -4.61
C TYR A 25 -8.83 -19.65 -4.77
N ARG A 26 -8.85 -19.11 -5.99
CA ARG A 26 -8.42 -17.72 -6.24
C ARG A 26 -9.30 -16.69 -5.52
N ARG A 27 -10.61 -16.95 -5.43
CA ARG A 27 -11.58 -16.05 -4.81
C ARG A 27 -11.41 -15.98 -3.29
N PRO A 28 -11.31 -17.09 -2.55
CA PRO A 28 -10.87 -17.15 -1.14
C PRO A 28 -9.61 -16.34 -0.83
N ILE A 29 -8.53 -16.61 -1.56
CA ILE A 29 -7.23 -15.95 -1.33
C ILE A 29 -7.34 -14.44 -1.57
N VAL A 30 -7.97 -14.03 -2.66
CA VAL A 30 -8.18 -12.60 -2.97
C VAL A 30 -9.06 -11.93 -1.90
N ALA A 31 -10.05 -12.63 -1.34
CA ALA A 31 -10.86 -12.12 -0.23
C ALA A 31 -10.02 -11.94 1.04
N ALA A 32 -9.14 -12.89 1.36
CA ALA A 32 -8.20 -12.78 2.48
C ALA A 32 -7.24 -11.60 2.29
N PHE A 33 -6.63 -11.45 1.12
CA PHE A 33 -5.79 -10.29 0.82
C PHE A 33 -6.55 -8.96 0.92
N ARG A 34 -7.79 -8.88 0.42
CA ARG A 34 -8.61 -7.66 0.55
C ARG A 34 -8.88 -7.33 2.01
N LYS A 35 -9.13 -8.33 2.84
CA LYS A 35 -9.35 -8.15 4.28
C LYS A 35 -8.08 -7.65 4.98
N ALA A 36 -6.93 -8.22 4.64
CA ALA A 36 -5.61 -7.83 5.14
C ALA A 36 -5.20 -6.40 4.73
N ALA A 37 -5.64 -5.95 3.56
CA ALA A 37 -5.31 -4.62 3.04
C ALA A 37 -6.05 -3.47 3.76
N GLU A 38 -7.17 -3.74 4.44
CA GLU A 38 -7.96 -2.70 5.12
C GLU A 38 -7.26 -2.10 6.35
N PRO A 39 -6.68 -2.90 7.29
CA PRO A 39 -5.81 -2.38 8.35
C PRO A 39 -4.70 -1.46 7.83
N VAL A 40 -4.03 -1.88 6.76
CA VAL A 40 -2.95 -1.12 6.12
C VAL A 40 -3.45 0.22 5.61
N LYS A 41 -4.58 0.22 4.88
CA LYS A 41 -5.20 1.45 4.37
C LYS A 41 -5.59 2.38 5.52
N ARG A 42 -6.16 1.85 6.59
CA ARG A 42 -6.56 2.63 7.78
C ARG A 42 -5.35 3.29 8.44
N ALA A 43 -4.27 2.52 8.65
CA ALA A 43 -3.04 3.03 9.26
C ALA A 43 -2.33 4.05 8.36
N MET A 44 -2.31 3.83 7.03
CA MET A 44 -1.78 4.81 6.07
C MET A 44 -2.57 6.13 6.09
N ILE A 45 -3.91 6.07 6.19
CA ILE A 45 -4.74 7.28 6.32
C ILE A 45 -4.44 7.98 7.65
N ARG A 46 -4.38 7.25 8.77
CA ARG A 46 -4.10 7.80 10.11
C ARG A 46 -2.75 8.50 10.17
N ASN A 47 -1.74 7.96 9.48
CA ASN A 47 -0.40 8.53 9.44
C ASN A 47 -0.26 9.71 8.47
N LEU A 48 -1.29 10.03 7.67
CA LEU A 48 -1.23 11.21 6.82
C LEU A 48 -1.00 12.47 7.68
N PRO A 49 0.00 13.30 7.32
CA PRO A 49 0.19 14.60 7.95
C PRO A 49 -1.09 15.44 7.89
N GLY A 50 -1.36 16.24 8.92
CA GLY A 50 -2.60 17.03 9.01
C GLY A 50 -2.83 17.94 7.80
N ASN A 51 -1.76 18.54 7.27
CA ASN A 51 -1.79 19.36 6.06
C ASN A 51 -2.06 18.56 4.76
N LEU A 52 -2.01 17.23 4.82
CA LEU A 52 -2.29 16.30 3.72
C LEU A 52 -3.56 15.46 3.95
N TRP A 53 -4.36 15.77 4.98
CA TRP A 53 -5.57 15.01 5.29
C TRP A 53 -6.59 14.94 4.13
N GLY A 54 -6.56 15.93 3.22
CA GLY A 54 -7.33 15.90 1.98
C GLY A 54 -6.98 14.73 1.04
N LEU A 55 -5.78 14.17 1.15
CA LEU A 55 -5.32 13.01 0.38
C LEU A 55 -5.91 11.68 0.86
N ARG A 56 -6.63 11.64 1.99
CA ARG A 56 -7.22 10.39 2.52
C ARG A 56 -8.07 9.64 1.49
N LYS A 57 -8.77 10.38 0.61
CA LYS A 57 -9.62 9.80 -0.45
C LYS A 57 -8.81 9.14 -1.56
N ALA A 58 -7.54 9.53 -1.73
CA ALA A 58 -6.61 9.00 -2.71
C ALA A 58 -5.88 7.73 -2.23
N VAL A 59 -5.97 7.38 -0.94
CA VAL A 59 -5.47 6.09 -0.42
C VAL A 59 -6.44 4.99 -0.86
N LYS A 60 -5.95 4.08 -1.72
CA LYS A 60 -6.73 2.99 -2.31
C LYS A 60 -6.06 1.65 -2.06
N ILE A 61 -6.84 0.59 -2.28
CA ILE A 61 -6.37 -0.78 -2.42
C ILE A 61 -6.53 -1.12 -3.90
N LYS A 62 -5.47 -1.59 -4.56
CA LYS A 62 -5.49 -1.97 -5.97
C LYS A 62 -4.90 -3.37 -6.17
N PRO A 63 -5.36 -4.12 -7.19
CA PRO A 63 -4.68 -5.34 -7.59
C PRO A 63 -3.26 -5.04 -8.08
N GLY A 64 -2.30 -5.86 -7.66
CA GLY A 64 -0.93 -5.87 -8.17
C GLY A 64 -0.74 -6.91 -9.27
N ARG A 65 0.52 -7.24 -9.59
CA ARG A 65 0.84 -8.36 -10.48
C ARG A 65 0.69 -9.68 -9.71
N GLY A 66 0.01 -10.67 -10.30
CA GLY A 66 -0.23 -11.97 -9.66
C GLY A 66 -1.22 -11.91 -8.49
N LEU A 67 -0.99 -12.75 -7.48
CA LEU A 67 -1.76 -12.75 -6.21
C LEU A 67 -1.18 -11.72 -5.24
N SER A 68 -1.25 -10.44 -5.60
CA SER A 68 -0.83 -9.34 -4.74
C SER A 68 -1.84 -8.21 -4.74
N LEU A 69 -1.94 -7.50 -3.62
CA LEU A 69 -2.64 -6.22 -3.54
C LEU A 69 -1.64 -5.14 -3.13
N ALA A 70 -1.78 -3.98 -3.76
CA ALA A 70 -1.07 -2.78 -3.41
C ALA A 70 -1.97 -1.86 -2.59
N VAL A 71 -1.45 -1.32 -1.50
CA VAL A 71 -2.13 -0.26 -0.73
C VAL A 71 -1.31 1.01 -0.81
N GLY A 72 -1.98 2.14 -1.04
CA GLY A 72 -1.34 3.44 -1.04
C GLY A 72 -2.02 4.45 -1.95
N ILE A 73 -1.28 5.49 -2.29
CA ILE A 73 -1.70 6.55 -3.21
C ILE A 73 -1.11 6.24 -4.57
N PHE A 74 -1.95 6.23 -5.61
CA PHE A 74 -1.57 5.87 -6.97
C PHE A 74 -1.66 7.08 -7.90
N ALA A 75 -0.77 7.13 -8.90
CA ALA A 75 -0.75 8.19 -9.90
C ALA A 75 -2.05 8.21 -10.74
N ARG A 76 -2.38 9.39 -11.28
CA ARG A 76 -3.52 9.60 -12.20
C ARG A 76 -4.87 9.14 -11.62
N GLN A 77 -5.11 9.38 -10.34
CA GLN A 77 -6.37 9.02 -9.66
C GLN A 77 -7.29 10.22 -9.38
N GLY A 78 -7.07 11.32 -10.10
CA GLY A 78 -7.79 12.57 -9.93
C GLY A 78 -6.85 13.73 -9.64
N VAL A 79 -7.44 14.85 -9.25
CA VAL A 79 -6.71 16.08 -8.91
C VAL A 79 -6.95 16.42 -7.44
N TYR A 80 -5.87 16.77 -6.76
CA TYR A 80 -5.92 17.49 -5.49
C TYR A 80 -5.82 18.98 -5.81
N ARG A 81 -6.89 19.71 -5.52
CA ARG A 81 -6.91 21.17 -5.64
C ARG A 81 -6.43 21.79 -4.35
N ASN A 82 -5.33 22.54 -4.40
CA ASN A 82 -4.81 23.23 -3.22
C ASN A 82 -5.64 24.49 -2.91
N SER A 83 -5.32 25.16 -1.79
CA SER A 83 -5.99 26.40 -1.36
C SER A 83 -5.87 27.57 -2.36
N ARG A 84 -4.90 27.51 -3.28
CA ARG A 84 -4.69 28.49 -4.35
C ARG A 84 -5.43 28.13 -5.64
N GLY A 85 -6.28 27.11 -5.61
CA GLY A 85 -7.06 26.65 -6.75
C GLY A 85 -6.27 25.90 -7.81
N VAL A 86 -5.02 25.53 -7.54
CA VAL A 86 -4.14 24.80 -8.48
C VAL A 86 -4.28 23.30 -8.27
N ASP A 87 -4.45 22.58 -9.37
CA ASP A 87 -4.62 21.14 -9.40
C ASP A 87 -3.28 20.40 -9.47
N PHE A 88 -3.15 19.38 -8.64
CA PHE A 88 -1.96 18.52 -8.57
C PHE A 88 -2.37 17.05 -8.58
N ASP A 89 -1.49 16.18 -9.11
CA ASP A 89 -1.64 14.74 -8.89
C ASP A 89 -1.41 14.43 -7.39
N PRO A 90 -2.40 13.86 -6.67
CA PRO A 90 -2.26 13.42 -5.27
C PRO A 90 -1.02 12.57 -5.03
N TYR A 91 -0.64 11.74 -6.02
CA TYR A 91 0.53 10.90 -5.95
C TYR A 91 1.81 11.70 -5.79
N ASN A 92 1.99 12.76 -6.59
CA ASN A 92 3.21 13.56 -6.55
C ASN A 92 3.34 14.30 -5.23
N ILE A 93 2.23 14.82 -4.68
CA ILE A 93 2.22 15.45 -3.37
C ILE A 93 2.63 14.44 -2.31
N ALA A 94 1.93 13.30 -2.23
CA ALA A 94 2.25 12.28 -1.25
C ALA A 94 3.70 11.80 -1.37
N TYR A 95 4.16 11.55 -2.60
CA TYR A 95 5.52 11.08 -2.88
C TYR A 95 6.58 12.01 -2.31
N TRP A 96 6.49 13.30 -2.62
CA TRP A 96 7.48 14.28 -2.19
C TRP A 96 7.38 14.66 -0.71
N HIS A 97 6.20 14.57 -0.11
CA HIS A 97 6.07 14.73 1.34
C HIS A 97 6.55 13.51 2.12
N ASN A 98 6.46 12.31 1.55
CA ASN A 98 6.92 11.12 2.23
C ASN A 98 8.44 10.97 2.15
N TYR A 99 9.04 11.16 0.97
CA TYR A 99 10.48 10.97 0.73
C TYR A 99 11.29 12.26 0.61
N GLY A 100 10.65 13.42 0.73
CA GLY A 100 11.34 14.70 0.71
C GLY A 100 11.86 15.13 -0.67
N THR A 101 12.29 16.39 -0.75
CA THR A 101 12.76 17.02 -1.99
C THR A 101 14.12 17.67 -1.82
N MET A 102 14.80 17.91 -2.94
CA MET A 102 16.09 18.61 -2.99
C MET A 102 17.13 18.00 -2.04
N ALA A 103 17.68 18.77 -1.09
CA ALA A 103 18.70 18.31 -0.15
C ALA A 103 18.13 17.44 0.98
N ASN A 104 16.81 17.54 1.20
CA ASN A 104 16.10 16.75 2.21
C ASN A 104 15.50 15.46 1.62
N ARG A 105 15.99 14.99 0.46
CA ARG A 105 15.60 13.68 -0.05
C ARG A 105 16.03 12.60 0.93
N ASP A 106 15.13 11.68 1.21
CA ASP A 106 15.35 10.55 2.10
C ASP A 106 16.51 9.69 1.59
N PRO A 107 17.60 9.52 2.36
CA PRO A 107 18.75 8.74 1.92
C PRO A 107 18.44 7.24 1.79
N GLU A 108 17.41 6.72 2.47
CA GLU A 108 17.01 5.31 2.39
C GLU A 108 16.09 5.03 1.20
N HIS A 109 15.57 6.07 0.53
CA HIS A 109 14.70 5.89 -0.62
C HIS A 109 15.47 5.88 -1.94
N ASN A 110 15.28 4.82 -2.72
CA ASN A 110 15.86 4.70 -4.06
C ASN A 110 15.06 5.55 -5.07
N PHE A 111 15.51 6.79 -5.29
CA PHE A 111 14.95 7.65 -6.33
C PHE A 111 15.33 7.16 -7.73
N SER A 112 14.34 6.96 -8.59
CA SER A 112 14.56 6.60 -10.00
C SER A 112 15.38 7.63 -10.79
N LYS A 113 15.37 8.89 -10.35
CA LYS A 113 16.18 9.96 -10.93
C LYS A 113 16.98 10.69 -9.85
N PRO A 114 18.31 10.79 -10.00
CA PRO A 114 19.11 11.61 -9.11
C PRO A 114 18.73 13.09 -9.25
N ARG A 115 19.25 13.93 -8.36
CA ARG A 115 19.04 15.38 -8.46
C ARG A 115 19.71 15.87 -9.75
N SER A 116 19.01 16.74 -10.48
CA SER A 116 19.59 17.36 -11.67
C SER A 116 20.77 18.26 -11.28
N ARG A 117 21.75 18.42 -12.18
CA ARG A 117 22.91 19.31 -11.95
C ARG A 117 22.49 20.72 -11.52
N LYS A 118 21.43 21.27 -12.12
CA LYS A 118 20.86 22.59 -11.78
C LYS A 118 20.37 22.72 -10.34
N THR A 119 19.99 21.60 -9.73
CA THR A 119 19.45 21.55 -8.37
C THR A 119 20.38 20.88 -7.37
N ALA A 120 21.53 20.32 -7.79
CA ALA A 120 22.43 19.53 -6.94
C ALA A 120 22.88 20.29 -5.67
N ASN A 121 23.27 21.55 -5.83
CA ASN A 121 23.79 22.37 -4.72
C ASN A 121 22.72 23.20 -4.00
N ARG A 122 21.44 23.11 -4.41
CA ARG A 122 20.36 23.84 -3.75
C ARG A 122 20.12 23.25 -2.36
N ARG A 123 20.07 24.09 -1.33
CA ARG A 123 19.75 23.68 0.04
C ARG A 123 18.24 23.68 0.28
N GLY A 124 17.81 23.02 1.35
CA GLY A 124 16.40 22.93 1.76
C GLY A 124 15.60 21.86 1.02
N GLY A 125 14.28 22.07 0.99
CA GLY A 125 13.30 21.11 0.46
C GLY A 125 12.33 20.62 1.54
N ILE A 126 11.34 19.86 1.10
CA ILE A 126 10.38 19.21 2.01
C ILE A 126 11.13 18.12 2.75
N LYS A 127 11.02 18.09 4.09
CA LYS A 127 11.59 17.01 4.90
C LYS A 127 10.76 15.73 4.74
N PRO A 128 11.39 14.55 4.70
CA PRO A 128 10.68 13.29 4.55
C PRO A 128 9.92 12.98 5.85
N LEU A 129 8.69 12.50 5.70
CA LEU A 129 7.81 12.19 6.83
C LEU A 129 7.63 10.68 7.05
N ARG A 130 7.93 9.87 6.02
CA ARG A 130 7.81 8.40 6.02
C ARG A 130 6.47 7.88 6.56
N PHE A 131 5.38 8.60 6.28
CA PHE A 131 4.04 8.23 6.77
C PHE A 131 3.50 6.95 6.13
N VAL A 132 3.94 6.59 4.91
CA VAL A 132 3.56 5.33 4.28
C VAL A 132 4.23 4.15 4.96
N GLU A 133 5.53 4.23 5.23
CA GLU A 133 6.30 3.21 5.92
C GLU A 133 5.81 3.04 7.36
N LYS A 134 5.58 4.15 8.09
CA LYS A 134 4.98 4.11 9.42
C LYS A 134 3.61 3.44 9.41
N GLY A 135 2.76 3.78 8.45
CA GLY A 135 1.45 3.16 8.31
C GLY A 135 1.54 1.65 8.07
N TRP A 136 2.52 1.19 7.29
CA TRP A 136 2.78 -0.23 7.11
C TRP A 136 3.27 -0.90 8.40
N GLU A 137 4.33 -0.38 9.01
CA GLU A 137 4.94 -0.96 10.21
C GLU A 137 3.94 -1.08 11.37
N GLU A 138 3.06 -0.10 11.54
CA GLU A 138 2.00 -0.11 12.56
C GLU A 138 0.89 -1.14 12.30
N SER A 139 0.68 -1.53 11.04
CA SER A 139 -0.46 -2.38 10.64
C SER A 139 -0.07 -3.78 10.20
N LYS A 140 1.22 -4.08 10.01
CA LYS A 140 1.68 -5.37 9.47
C LYS A 140 1.16 -6.58 10.25
N ASN A 141 1.16 -6.52 11.58
CA ASN A 141 0.66 -7.61 12.43
C ASN A 141 -0.88 -7.72 12.35
N GLU A 142 -1.60 -6.60 12.34
CA GLU A 142 -3.07 -6.60 12.18
C GLU A 142 -3.46 -7.13 10.79
N ALA A 143 -2.72 -6.76 9.75
CA ALA A 143 -2.90 -7.23 8.38
C ALA A 143 -2.65 -8.73 8.26
N GLN A 144 -1.56 -9.24 8.87
CA GLN A 144 -1.26 -10.66 8.90
C GLN A 144 -2.35 -11.46 9.62
N ASN A 145 -2.75 -11.05 10.82
CA ASN A 145 -3.82 -11.73 11.57
C ASN A 145 -5.16 -11.71 10.80
N ALA A 146 -5.47 -10.58 10.16
CA ALA A 146 -6.67 -10.45 9.32
C ALA A 146 -6.63 -11.35 8.08
N PHE A 147 -5.44 -11.54 7.50
CA PHE A 147 -5.23 -12.48 6.41
C PHE A 147 -5.45 -13.92 6.87
N GLU A 148 -4.72 -14.37 7.90
CA GLU A 148 -4.72 -15.74 8.38
C GLU A 148 -6.13 -16.18 8.79
N LYS A 149 -6.80 -15.37 9.62
CA LYS A 149 -8.18 -15.62 10.02
C LYS A 149 -9.09 -15.76 8.80
N LYS A 150 -8.98 -14.85 7.83
CA LYS A 150 -9.87 -14.86 6.68
C LYS A 150 -9.57 -16.01 5.72
N ALA A 151 -8.30 -16.37 5.55
CA ALA A 151 -7.87 -17.50 4.75
C ALA A 151 -8.39 -18.82 5.36
N GLN A 152 -8.29 -18.98 6.68
CA GLN A 152 -8.83 -20.14 7.38
C GLN A 152 -10.34 -20.26 7.23
N GLU A 153 -11.09 -19.16 7.45
CA GLU A 153 -12.55 -19.15 7.26
C GLU A 153 -12.97 -19.60 5.84
N GLU A 154 -12.24 -19.15 4.82
CA GLU A 154 -12.57 -19.51 3.43
C GLU A 154 -12.12 -20.93 3.08
N LEU A 155 -11.03 -21.43 3.67
CA LEU A 155 -10.61 -22.83 3.56
C LEU A 155 -11.66 -23.77 4.16
N GLU A 156 -12.16 -23.47 5.37
CA GLU A 156 -13.19 -24.28 6.02
C GLU A 156 -14.50 -24.34 5.23
N LYS A 157 -14.91 -23.21 4.62
CA LYS A 157 -16.09 -23.18 3.74
C LYS A 157 -15.89 -24.07 2.51
N PHE A 158 -14.73 -23.95 1.88
CA PHE A 158 -14.40 -24.74 0.70
C PHE A 158 -14.42 -26.24 1.00
N LEU A 159 -13.80 -26.67 2.10
CA LEU A 159 -13.82 -28.07 2.54
C LEU A 159 -15.24 -28.59 2.80
N LYS A 160 -16.12 -27.76 3.39
CA LYS A 160 -17.53 -28.12 3.61
C LYS A 160 -18.33 -28.25 2.32
N GLU A 161 -18.01 -27.47 1.29
CA GLU A 161 -18.66 -27.54 -0.02
C GLU A 161 -18.22 -28.77 -0.82
N TYR A 162 -16.95 -29.19 -0.69
CA TYR A 162 -16.37 -30.35 -1.39
C TYR A 162 -16.59 -31.69 -0.68
N ALA A 163 -16.90 -31.69 0.62
CA ALA A 163 -17.25 -32.89 1.38
C ALA A 163 -18.70 -33.37 1.15
N LYS A 164 -19.45 -32.72 0.24
CA LYS A 164 -20.78 -33.14 -0.24
C LYS A 164 -20.66 -33.73 -1.63
#